data_AF-A0A8K1ZG76-F1
#
_entry.id   AF-A0A8K1ZG76-F1
#
_cell.length_a   1.000
_cell.length_b   1.000
_cell.length_c   1.000
_cell.angle_alpha   90.00
_cell.angle_beta   90.00
_cell.angle_gamma   90.00
#
_symmetry.space_group_name_H-M   'P 1'
#
loop_
_entity.id
_entity.type
_entity.pdbx_description
1 polymer ?
#
loop_
_entity_poly.entity_id
_entity_poly.type
_entity_poly.pdbx_seq_one_letter_code
_entity_poly.pdbx_strand_id
1 'polypeptide(L)'
;MLICLLMMSLSLTFMFFFSKNPLSMGLILIIQTISLSLMMHNMQKSFWFLYILILIFIGGMLIMFIYMTSIFPNEKFFFNNNMYMYMLFTLFSIIMLSMMMKFFIMNFPIMEFMNNLQMSKNSSLMYTIKIFNSNTNIILFFLILYLFYCMIIIIKIINIFKGPLRKMS
;
A
#
# COMPACT_ATOMS: atom_id res chain seq x y z
N MET A 1 9.42 -13.94 8.97
CA MET A 1 8.73 -13.41 7.77
C MET A 1 8.09 -12.06 8.01
N LEU A 2 7.19 -11.91 9.00
CA LEU A 2 6.46 -10.65 9.22
C LEU A 2 7.38 -9.46 9.56
N ILE A 3 8.40 -9.67 10.40
CA ILE A 3 9.40 -8.64 10.74
C ILE A 3 10.20 -8.23 9.50
N CYS A 4 10.60 -9.19 8.65
CA CYS A 4 11.30 -8.89 7.39
C CYS A 4 10.43 -8.04 6.46
N LEU A 5 9.14 -8.37 6.35
CA LEU A 5 8.18 -7.58 5.59
C LEU A 5 8.03 -6.17 6.18
N LEU A 6 7.92 -6.04 7.52
CA LEU A 6 7.86 -4.74 8.21
C LEU A 6 9.05 -3.86 7.85
N MET A 7 10.27 -4.40 7.94
CA MET A 7 11.48 -3.66 7.59
C MET A 7 11.53 -3.30 6.10
N MET A 8 11.05 -4.18 5.22
CA MET A 8 10.90 -3.88 3.80
C MET A 8 9.90 -2.74 3.55
N SER A 9 8.77 -2.70 4.28
CA SER A 9 7.81 -1.61 4.13
C SER A 9 8.37 -0.28 4.62
N LEU A 10 9.13 -0.29 5.72
CA LEU A 10 9.77 0.90 6.27
C LEU A 10 10.84 1.43 5.31
N SER A 11 11.67 0.55 4.74
CA SER A 11 12.67 0.98 3.75
C SER A 11 12.03 1.59 2.51
N LEU A 12 10.93 1.01 2.00
CA LEU A 12 10.16 1.56 0.89
C LEU A 12 9.59 2.95 1.21
N THR A 13 9.10 3.18 2.44
CA THR A 13 8.61 4.51 2.84
C THR A 13 9.70 5.56 2.83
N PHE A 14 10.92 5.23 3.29
CA PHE A 14 12.04 6.16 3.21
C PHE A 14 12.46 6.42 1.76
N MET A 15 12.50 5.39 0.92
CA MET A 15 12.78 5.55 -0.51
C MET A 15 11.76 6.45 -1.20
N PHE A 16 10.48 6.39 -0.79
CA PHE A 16 9.44 7.24 -1.35
C PHE A 16 9.76 8.73 -1.15
N PHE A 17 10.14 9.14 0.06
CA PHE A 17 10.45 10.54 0.39
C PHE A 17 11.65 11.09 -0.40
N PHE A 18 12.63 10.26 -0.75
CA PHE A 18 13.81 10.70 -1.50
C PHE A 18 13.63 10.63 -3.03
N SER A 19 12.61 9.92 -3.51
CA SER A 19 12.34 9.82 -4.94
C SER A 19 11.74 11.13 -5.45
N LYS A 20 12.20 11.62 -6.61
CA LYS A 20 11.69 12.86 -7.24
C LYS A 20 10.82 12.58 -8.44
N ASN A 21 11.08 11.48 -9.17
CA ASN A 21 10.36 11.20 -10.40
C ASN A 21 9.01 10.54 -10.08
N PRO A 22 7.90 11.02 -10.67
CA PRO A 22 6.55 10.51 -10.39
C PRO A 22 6.43 9.01 -10.73
N LEU A 23 7.16 8.55 -11.74
CA LEU A 23 7.20 7.14 -12.10
C LEU A 23 7.95 6.28 -11.06
N SER A 24 9.05 6.76 -10.47
CA SER A 24 9.68 6.06 -9.35
C SER A 24 8.80 6.03 -8.11
N MET A 25 8.10 7.14 -7.82
CA MET A 25 7.13 7.19 -6.72
C MET A 25 6.03 6.15 -6.90
N GLY A 26 5.49 6.02 -8.13
CA GLY A 26 4.49 5.01 -8.47
C GLY A 26 5.01 3.58 -8.28
N LEU A 27 6.23 3.28 -8.73
CA LEU A 27 6.82 1.95 -8.54
C LEU A 27 7.04 1.61 -7.06
N ILE A 28 7.54 2.56 -6.26
CA ILE A 28 7.76 2.36 -4.82
C ILE A 28 6.44 2.05 -4.11
N LEU A 29 5.39 2.79 -4.42
CA LEU A 29 4.07 2.57 -3.84
C LEU A 29 3.46 1.21 -4.25
N ILE A 30 3.65 0.74 -5.48
CA ILE A 30 3.18 -0.61 -5.89
C ILE A 30 3.88 -1.67 -5.04
N ILE A 31 5.20 -1.61 -4.91
CA ILE A 31 5.95 -2.60 -4.10
C ILE A 31 5.54 -2.51 -2.63
N GLN A 32 5.28 -1.30 -2.12
CA GLN A 32 4.81 -1.11 -0.75
C GLN A 32 3.43 -1.75 -0.52
N THR A 33 2.48 -1.58 -1.45
CA THR A 33 1.14 -2.19 -1.32
C THR A 33 1.19 -3.71 -1.36
N ILE A 34 2.07 -4.29 -2.18
CA ILE A 34 2.33 -5.74 -2.18
C ILE A 34 2.90 -6.18 -0.83
N SER A 35 3.90 -5.47 -0.28
CA SER A 35 4.48 -5.80 1.03
C SER A 35 3.46 -5.74 2.17
N LEU A 36 2.56 -4.76 2.15
CA LEU A 36 1.49 -4.59 3.12
C LEU A 36 0.43 -5.68 3.00
N SER A 37 0.03 -6.05 1.78
CA SER A 37 -0.91 -7.16 1.58
C SER A 37 -0.34 -8.48 2.10
N LEU A 38 0.95 -8.75 1.89
CA LEU A 38 1.63 -9.93 2.44
C LEU A 38 1.68 -9.91 3.98
N MET A 39 1.84 -8.74 4.61
CA MET A 39 1.74 -8.63 6.08
C MET A 39 0.34 -8.91 6.59
N MET A 40 -0.66 -8.29 5.97
CA MET A 40 -2.05 -8.47 6.36
C MET A 40 -2.50 -9.92 6.19
N HIS A 41 -1.94 -10.63 5.19
CA HIS A 41 -2.21 -12.05 4.98
C HIS A 41 -1.75 -12.88 6.18
N ASN A 42 -0.59 -12.58 6.73
CA ASN A 42 -0.06 -13.29 7.90
C ASN A 42 -0.86 -12.97 9.18
N MET A 43 -1.45 -11.78 9.27
CA MET A 43 -2.22 -11.35 10.45
C MET A 43 -3.68 -11.85 10.44
N GLN A 44 -4.31 -11.90 9.27
CA GLN A 44 -5.72 -12.24 9.12
C GLN A 44 -5.91 -13.56 8.37
N LYS A 45 -6.80 -14.42 8.89
CA LYS A 45 -7.10 -15.70 8.25
C LYS A 45 -7.94 -15.58 6.96
N SER A 46 -8.65 -14.47 6.74
CA SER A 46 -9.47 -14.28 5.54
C SER A 46 -8.76 -13.49 4.45
N PHE A 47 -8.78 -14.02 3.24
CA PHE A 47 -8.16 -13.41 2.06
C PHE A 47 -8.88 -12.17 1.50
N TRP A 48 -10.16 -11.97 1.84
CA TRP A 48 -11.01 -10.93 1.25
C TRP A 48 -10.46 -9.51 1.43
N PHE A 49 -9.97 -9.18 2.62
CA PHE A 49 -9.44 -7.85 2.89
C PHE A 49 -8.16 -7.54 2.09
N LEU A 50 -7.31 -8.56 1.89
CA LEU A 50 -6.07 -8.48 1.11
C LEU A 50 -6.38 -8.17 -0.35
N TYR A 51 -7.36 -8.89 -0.89
CA TYR A 51 -7.77 -8.76 -2.28
C TYR A 51 -8.33 -7.36 -2.59
N ILE A 52 -9.20 -6.84 -1.71
CA ILE A 52 -9.76 -5.49 -1.86
C ILE A 52 -8.65 -4.42 -1.79
N LEU A 53 -7.70 -4.56 -0.86
CA LEU A 53 -6.54 -3.67 -0.75
C LEU A 53 -5.71 -3.64 -2.04
N ILE A 54 -5.37 -4.81 -2.58
CA ILE A 54 -4.57 -4.93 -3.80
C ILE A 54 -5.30 -4.28 -5.00
N LEU A 55 -6.60 -4.56 -5.16
CA LEU A 55 -7.38 -4.03 -6.29
C LEU A 55 -7.48 -2.51 -6.28
N ILE A 56 -7.84 -1.92 -5.14
CA ILE A 56 -8.07 -0.46 -5.05
C ILE A 56 -6.76 0.30 -5.27
N PHE A 57 -5.67 -0.14 -4.66
CA PHE A 57 -4.39 0.54 -4.79
C PHE A 57 -3.78 0.38 -6.19
N ILE A 58 -3.75 -0.83 -6.76
CA ILE A 58 -3.23 -1.02 -8.12
C ILE A 58 -4.10 -0.26 -9.13
N GLY A 59 -5.42 -0.33 -9.01
CA GLY A 59 -6.34 0.38 -9.91
C GLY A 59 -6.17 1.90 -9.87
N GLY A 60 -6.12 2.49 -8.68
CA GLY A 60 -5.93 3.94 -8.54
C GLY A 60 -4.55 4.42 -9.01
N MET A 61 -3.52 3.60 -8.79
CA MET A 61 -2.15 3.95 -9.18
C MET A 61 -1.91 3.89 -10.69
N LEU A 62 -2.56 2.99 -11.41
CA LEU A 62 -2.49 2.94 -12.87
C LEU A 62 -3.05 4.23 -13.51
N ILE A 63 -4.14 4.77 -12.96
CA ILE A 63 -4.74 6.03 -13.44
C ILE A 63 -3.75 7.19 -13.24
N MET A 64 -3.13 7.29 -12.06
CA MET A 64 -2.10 8.29 -11.78
C MET A 64 -0.87 8.15 -12.67
N PHE A 65 -0.47 6.91 -13.01
CA PHE A 65 0.67 6.65 -13.90
C PHE A 65 0.41 7.16 -15.32
N ILE A 66 -0.78 6.90 -15.87
CA ILE A 66 -1.17 7.39 -17.21
C ILE A 66 -1.21 8.92 -17.21
N TYR A 67 -1.76 9.53 -16.16
CA TYR A 67 -1.82 10.99 -16.03
C TYR A 67 -0.41 11.62 -16.00
N MET A 68 0.49 11.11 -15.15
CA MET A 68 1.84 11.68 -15.00
C MET A 68 2.71 11.49 -16.25
N THR A 69 2.62 10.35 -16.92
CA THR A 69 3.34 10.11 -18.19
C THR A 69 2.84 10.99 -19.33
N SER A 70 1.58 11.46 -19.28
CA SER A 70 1.03 12.39 -20.27
C SER A 70 1.47 13.86 -20.07
N ILE A 71 1.96 14.21 -18.87
CA ILE A 71 2.25 15.60 -18.48
C ILE A 71 3.76 15.87 -18.39
N PHE A 72 4.55 14.91 -17.94
CA PHE A 72 6.00 15.07 -17.83
C PHE A 72 6.73 14.42 -19.02
N PRO A 73 7.72 15.10 -19.63
CA PRO A 73 8.61 14.45 -20.59
C PRO A 73 9.37 13.31 -19.89
N ASN A 74 9.66 12.23 -20.62
CA ASN A 74 10.47 11.12 -20.14
C ASN A 74 11.92 11.57 -19.89
N GLU A 75 12.18 12.21 -18.75
CA GLU A 75 13.54 12.49 -18.31
C GLU A 75 14.25 11.19 -17.95
N LYS A 76 15.54 11.09 -18.30
CA LYS A 76 16.36 9.91 -17.98
C LYS A 76 16.46 9.77 -16.47
N PHE A 77 16.28 8.54 -15.98
CA PHE A 77 16.43 8.22 -14.57
C PHE A 77 17.88 8.36 -14.11
N PHE A 78 18.16 9.38 -13.30
CA PHE A 78 19.40 9.47 -12.54
C PHE A 78 19.16 9.01 -11.11
N PHE A 79 19.74 7.87 -10.74
CA PHE A 79 19.77 7.45 -9.35
C PHE A 79 20.79 8.31 -8.60
N ASN A 80 20.35 8.94 -7.51
CA ASN A 80 21.25 9.68 -6.63
C ASN A 80 22.13 8.68 -5.84
N ASN A 81 23.43 8.94 -5.70
CA ASN A 81 24.34 8.10 -4.91
C ASN A 81 23.84 7.88 -3.47
N ASN A 82 23.13 8.86 -2.91
CA ASN A 82 22.52 8.74 -1.58
C ASN A 82 21.48 7.59 -1.53
N MET A 83 20.69 7.41 -2.60
CA MET A 83 19.70 6.32 -2.68
C MET A 83 20.36 4.94 -2.66
N TYR A 84 21.49 4.79 -3.37
CA TYR A 84 22.25 3.53 -3.35
C TYR A 84 22.78 3.22 -1.95
N MET A 85 23.32 4.21 -1.25
CA MET A 85 23.81 4.03 0.12
C MET A 85 22.69 3.66 1.10
N TYR A 86 21.52 4.31 0.97
CA TYR A 86 20.35 3.92 1.76
C TYR A 86 19.90 2.49 1.45
N MET A 87 19.91 2.08 0.18
CA MET A 87 19.51 0.71 -0.20
C MET A 87 20.45 -0.32 0.44
N LEU A 88 21.77 -0.09 0.38
CA LEU A 88 22.75 -0.98 1.00
C LEU A 88 22.57 -1.06 2.52
N PHE A 89 22.34 0.07 3.18
CA PHE A 89 22.09 0.11 4.62
C PHE A 89 20.83 -0.68 5.00
N THR A 90 19.75 -0.53 4.23
CA THR A 90 18.51 -1.27 4.49
C THR A 90 18.69 -2.77 4.32
N LEU A 91 19.40 -3.23 3.28
CA LEU A 91 19.71 -4.65 3.09
C LEU A 91 20.53 -5.21 4.25
N PHE A 92 21.55 -4.48 4.70
CA PHE A 92 22.37 -4.89 5.83
C PHE A 92 21.56 -5.01 7.12
N SER A 93 20.66 -4.05 7.37
CA SER A 93 19.78 -4.09 8.55
C SER A 93 18.85 -5.31 8.55
N ILE A 94 18.29 -5.68 7.39
CA ILE A 94 17.41 -6.84 7.26
C ILE A 94 18.17 -8.14 7.56
N ILE A 95 19.39 -8.27 7.04
CA ILE A 95 20.24 -9.45 7.27
C ILE A 95 20.57 -9.57 8.76
N MET A 96 21.04 -8.48 9.38
CA MET A 96 21.40 -8.49 10.80
C MET A 96 20.23 -8.88 11.71
N LEU A 97 19.05 -8.30 11.47
CA LEU A 97 17.85 -8.61 12.22
C LEU A 97 17.39 -10.06 12.02
N SER A 98 17.50 -10.59 10.79
CA SER A 98 17.14 -11.97 10.51
C SER A 98 18.01 -12.96 11.30
N MET A 99 19.30 -12.65 11.46
CA MET A 99 20.24 -13.44 12.25
C MET A 99 19.94 -13.34 13.74
N MET A 100 19.68 -12.14 14.26
CA MET A 100 19.31 -11.94 15.67
C MET A 100 18.03 -12.70 16.03
N MET A 101 17.02 -12.66 15.16
CA MET A 101 15.76 -13.37 15.40
C MET A 101 15.96 -14.89 15.44
N LYS A 102 16.77 -15.44 14.54
CA LYS A 102 17.09 -16.88 14.56
C LYS A 102 17.72 -17.28 15.89
N PHE A 103 18.61 -16.43 16.43
CA PHE A 103 19.22 -16.63 17.73
C PHE A 103 18.20 -16.56 18.89
N PHE A 104 17.31 -15.55 18.90
CA PHE A 104 16.28 -15.42 19.94
C PHE A 104 15.25 -16.56 19.94
N ILE A 105 14.83 -17.02 18.76
CA ILE A 105 13.87 -18.13 18.63
C ILE A 105 14.47 -19.45 19.09
N MET A 106 15.77 -19.68 18.84
CA MET A 106 16.47 -20.88 19.31
C MET A 106 16.60 -20.92 20.84
N ASN A 107 16.69 -19.75 21.49
CA ASN A 107 16.99 -19.63 22.92
C ASN A 107 15.75 -19.47 23.81
N PHE A 108 14.58 -19.13 23.25
CA PHE A 108 13.34 -18.98 24.01
C PHE A 108 12.16 -19.72 23.34
N PRO A 109 11.49 -20.66 24.04
CA PRO A 109 10.32 -21.37 23.50
C PRO A 109 9.07 -20.48 23.56
N ILE A 110 9.04 -19.41 22.75
CA ILE A 110 7.87 -18.52 22.59
C ILE A 110 6.74 -19.20 21.78
N MET A 111 7.05 -20.30 21.09
CA MET A 111 6.18 -20.94 20.10
C MET A 111 4.89 -21.51 20.72
N GLU A 112 4.94 -21.99 21.97
CA GLU A 112 3.79 -22.62 22.64
C GLU A 112 2.71 -21.59 23.04
N PHE A 113 3.10 -20.36 23.38
CA PHE A 113 2.14 -19.30 23.74
C PHE A 113 1.32 -18.80 22.53
N MET A 114 1.88 -18.86 21.32
CA MET A 114 1.20 -18.38 20.11
C MET A 114 0.15 -19.38 19.56
N ASN A 115 0.36 -20.68 19.76
CA ASN A 115 -0.58 -21.70 19.29
C ASN A 115 -1.93 -21.63 20.03
N ASN A 116 -1.94 -21.28 21.32
CA ASN A 116 -3.19 -21.12 22.08
C ASN A 116 -4.03 -19.92 21.63
N LEU A 117 -3.43 -18.91 21.00
CA LEU A 117 -4.14 -17.74 20.44
C LEU A 117 -4.70 -17.99 19.03
N GLN A 118 -4.31 -19.07 18.35
CA GLN A 118 -4.79 -19.37 16.99
C GLN A 118 -6.16 -20.07 16.96
N MET A 119 -6.60 -20.68 18.07
CA MET A 119 -7.86 -21.42 18.14
C MET A 119 -9.11 -20.53 18.22
N SER A 120 -9.00 -19.24 18.55
CA SER A 120 -10.15 -18.32 18.65
C SER A 120 -10.47 -17.54 17.35
N LYS A 121 -9.88 -17.93 16.21
CA LYS A 121 -9.91 -17.13 14.98
C LYS A 121 -10.74 -17.80 13.88
N ASN A 122 -12.06 -17.70 13.97
CA ASN A 122 -12.97 -17.82 12.81
C ASN A 122 -13.86 -16.56 12.64
N SER A 123 -13.51 -15.47 13.31
CA SER A 123 -14.30 -14.24 13.38
C SER A 123 -14.13 -13.29 12.18
N SER A 124 -13.19 -13.55 11.26
CA SER A 124 -12.85 -12.58 10.21
C SER A 124 -13.93 -12.40 9.14
N LEU A 125 -14.62 -13.48 8.75
CA LEU A 125 -15.80 -13.43 7.87
C LEU A 125 -17.01 -12.76 8.55
N MET A 126 -17.08 -12.82 9.89
CA MET A 126 -18.13 -12.15 10.66
C MET A 126 -17.99 -10.62 10.63
N TYR A 127 -16.78 -10.07 10.43
CA TYR A 127 -16.55 -8.62 10.40
C TYR A 127 -17.03 -7.96 9.09
N THR A 128 -16.90 -8.62 7.94
CA THR A 128 -17.37 -8.06 6.66
C THR A 128 -18.89 -8.02 6.60
N ILE A 129 -19.56 -9.06 7.09
CA ILE A 129 -21.03 -9.15 7.13
C ILE A 129 -21.59 -8.13 8.14
N LYS A 130 -20.87 -7.82 9.23
CA LYS A 130 -21.27 -6.81 10.21
C LYS A 130 -21.45 -5.41 9.63
N ILE A 131 -20.82 -5.06 8.50
CA ILE A 131 -20.99 -3.73 7.89
C ILE A 131 -22.42 -3.52 7.37
N PHE A 132 -23.10 -4.59 6.96
CA PHE A 132 -24.49 -4.55 6.51
C PHE A 132 -25.51 -4.74 7.65
N ASN A 133 -25.05 -4.84 8.91
CA ASN A 133 -25.97 -4.91 10.04
C ASN A 133 -26.57 -3.54 10.35
N SER A 134 -27.75 -3.55 10.96
CA SER A 134 -28.59 -2.37 11.26
C SER A 134 -27.84 -1.19 11.88
N ASN A 135 -26.84 -1.44 12.73
CA ASN A 135 -26.11 -0.39 13.44
C ASN A 135 -25.08 0.35 12.57
N THR A 136 -24.55 -0.27 11.51
CA THR A 136 -23.54 0.31 10.61
C THR A 136 -24.14 0.86 9.32
N ASN A 137 -25.45 0.66 9.07
CA ASN A 137 -26.13 1.15 7.87
C ASN A 137 -26.06 2.68 7.71
N ILE A 138 -26.04 3.46 8.80
CA ILE A 138 -25.88 4.91 8.73
C ILE A 138 -24.53 5.29 8.10
N ILE A 139 -23.47 4.56 8.45
CA ILE A 139 -22.11 4.78 7.91
C ILE A 139 -22.10 4.42 6.42
N LEU A 140 -22.77 3.34 6.03
CA LEU A 140 -22.92 2.95 4.62
C LEU A 140 -23.63 4.05 3.81
N PHE A 141 -24.77 4.56 4.30
CA PHE A 141 -25.49 5.65 3.63
C PHE A 141 -24.62 6.91 3.47
N PHE A 142 -23.86 7.27 4.50
CA PHE A 142 -22.94 8.40 4.43
C PHE A 142 -21.85 8.19 3.36
N LEU A 143 -21.23 7.00 3.28
CA LEU A 143 -20.20 6.70 2.27
C LEU A 143 -20.74 6.79 0.84
N ILE A 144 -21.96 6.32 0.60
CA ILE A 144 -22.63 6.40 -0.71
C ILE A 144 -22.84 7.87 -1.10
N LEU A 145 -23.39 8.68 -0.19
CA LEU A 145 -23.60 10.12 -0.43
C LEU A 145 -22.28 10.86 -0.66
N TYR A 146 -21.22 10.51 0.08
CA TYR A 146 -19.89 11.09 -0.08
C TYR A 146 -19.31 10.80 -1.47
N LEU A 147 -19.32 9.54 -1.92
CA LEU A 147 -18.82 9.19 -3.25
C LEU A 147 -19.64 9.85 -4.37
N PHE A 148 -20.96 9.94 -4.21
CA PHE A 148 -21.83 10.64 -5.15
C PHE A 148 -21.51 12.15 -5.22
N TYR A 149 -21.30 12.78 -4.08
CA TYR A 149 -20.90 14.18 -4.01
C TYR A 149 -19.54 14.43 -4.66
N CYS A 150 -18.55 13.56 -4.41
CA CYS A 150 -17.25 13.61 -5.10
C CYS A 150 -17.40 13.55 -6.62
N MET A 151 -18.27 12.67 -7.15
CA MET A 151 -18.53 12.59 -8.59
C MET A 151 -19.09 13.91 -9.15
N ILE A 152 -20.05 14.53 -8.47
CA ILE A 152 -20.61 15.84 -8.87
C ILE A 152 -19.52 16.91 -8.91
N ILE A 153 -18.65 16.95 -7.90
CA ILE A 153 -17.53 17.90 -7.86
C ILE A 153 -16.58 17.67 -9.04
N ILE A 154 -16.20 16.41 -9.29
CA ILE A 154 -15.28 16.06 -10.38
C ILE A 154 -15.84 16.52 -11.74
N ILE A 155 -17.14 16.31 -12.00
CA ILE A 155 -17.80 16.79 -13.22
C ILE A 155 -17.73 18.32 -13.32
N LYS A 156 -17.94 19.05 -12.22
CA LYS A 156 -17.81 20.52 -12.19
C LYS A 156 -16.39 20.99 -12.46
N ILE A 157 -15.36 20.29 -11.96
CA ILE A 157 -13.95 20.61 -12.18
C ILE A 157 -13.56 20.39 -13.64
N ILE A 158 -13.98 19.27 -14.24
CA ILE A 158 -13.66 18.92 -15.63
C ILE A 158 -14.35 19.89 -16.62
N ASN A 159 -15.53 20.42 -16.29
CA ASN A 159 -16.29 21.32 -17.16
C ASN A 159 -15.70 22.73 -17.34
N ILE A 160 -14.49 23.01 -16.82
CA ILE A 160 -13.76 24.25 -17.12
C ILE A 160 -13.14 24.12 -18.51
N PHE A 161 -13.95 24.37 -19.54
CA PHE A 161 -13.48 24.55 -20.90
C PHE A 161 -12.72 25.87 -21.02
N LYS A 162 -11.43 25.82 -21.33
CA LYS A 162 -10.76 26.89 -22.09
C LYS A 162 -9.49 26.39 -22.79
N GLY A 163 -9.71 25.89 -24.00
CA GLY A 163 -8.74 25.85 -25.09
C GLY A 163 -8.02 24.51 -25.31
N PRO A 164 -7.73 24.12 -26.56
CA PRO A 164 -6.98 22.91 -26.87
C PRO A 164 -5.54 23.01 -26.35
N LEU A 165 -5.03 21.94 -25.72
CA LEU A 165 -3.65 21.78 -25.24
C LEU A 165 -2.59 21.73 -26.36
N ARG A 166 -2.98 21.93 -27.62
CA ARG A 166 -2.07 22.04 -28.75
C ARG A 166 -2.58 23.11 -29.70
N LYS A 167 -1.79 24.17 -29.92
CA LYS A 167 -1.98 25.02 -31.10
C LYS A 167 -1.87 24.11 -32.31
N MET A 168 -2.93 24.04 -33.11
CA MET A 168 -2.83 23.55 -34.48
C MET A 168 -1.88 24.53 -35.19
N SER A 169 -0.62 24.11 -35.35
CA SER A 169 0.27 24.61 -36.39
C SER A 169 -0.14 23.99 -37.70
#